data_AF-A0AA35PRK3-F1
#
_entry.id   AF-A0AA35PRK3-F1
#
_cell.length_a   1.000
_cell.length_b   1.000
_cell.length_c   1.000
_cell.angle_alpha   90.00
_cell.angle_beta   90.00
_cell.angle_gamma   90.00
#
_symmetry.space_group_name_H-M   'P 1'
#
loop_
_entity.id
_entity.type
_entity.pdbx_description
1 polymer ?
#
loop_
_entity_poly.entity_id
_entity_poly.type
_entity_poly.pdbx_seq_one_letter_code
_entity_poly.pdbx_strand_id
1 'polypeptide(L)'
;MFRGRRLLGGLRPLLAAASPSASPVEPRRPFRTGEPRLYDPVKDLEKGVIDAYKKMKDFLPGSSWHPGHVTEGLPPDHADVVIVGGGVIGWSIAFWLKMKEPQRNAYRVVVVEKDLKYSKASTVLSVGGIRQQYSIPENIKMCQFSANFLRTINQYLGVVTQPPIDIQFNPSGYLFLASEDGAALLEENVGIQRREGAEISLLSPAQLKKKYPWLNTEGVALASIGLENEGWFDPWTLLNAFRNKAISLGVYQSCGEVKSFDLYTEELRTHDGDRINFSRIKGVNVQMPDSIESTKIECGFVVNAAGAWSSSVAEMAGIGTGPPHSMLGIRLPVEPKKRYVYVWHCPDGPGLECPLLIDTTGAYFRREGVGGNYLGGLSPTEEEEPDIQDLEVDHEFFQDKVWPKLAHRVPNFQSLKVKSSWAGYYDYNIFDQSPVIGVHPLVENLYFATGFSGHGLQQSPAVGQALAELIIDGKFKAIDLSIFSFNRFFKGNKAVERNII
;
A
#
# COMPACT_ATOMS: atom_id res chain seq x y z
N MET A 1 -2.89 -41.27 42.65
CA MET A 1 -3.82 -42.16 43.38
C MET A 1 -3.61 -41.91 44.87
N PHE A 2 -4.69 -41.69 45.64
CA PHE A 2 -4.77 -41.46 47.10
C PHE A 2 -4.12 -40.16 47.64
N ARG A 3 -4.81 -39.17 48.22
CA ARG A 3 -5.91 -39.03 49.23
C ARG A 3 -5.38 -38.72 50.63
N GLY A 4 -5.92 -37.62 51.17
CA GLY A 4 -6.31 -37.46 52.58
C GLY A 4 -5.21 -37.00 53.55
N ARG A 5 -5.46 -36.25 54.62
CA ARG A 5 -6.62 -35.51 55.17
C ARG A 5 -6.19 -35.17 56.62
N ARG A 6 -6.43 -33.92 57.08
CA ARG A 6 -6.92 -33.53 58.44
C ARG A 6 -6.12 -34.01 59.70
N LEU A 7 -6.09 -33.38 60.88
CA LEU A 7 -6.79 -32.27 61.54
C LEU A 7 -6.21 -32.14 62.99
N LEU A 8 -6.56 -31.05 63.69
CA LEU A 8 -6.57 -30.84 65.17
C LEU A 8 -5.21 -30.54 65.83
N GLY A 9 -5.08 -29.67 66.84
CA GLY A 9 -6.04 -28.88 67.62
C GLY A 9 -5.34 -28.32 68.89
N GLY A 10 -5.99 -27.38 69.60
CA GLY A 10 -5.70 -26.99 71.00
C GLY A 10 -5.28 -25.53 71.19
N LEU A 11 -6.16 -24.61 71.65
CA LEU A 11 -6.58 -24.29 73.04
C LEU A 11 -5.71 -23.13 73.65
N ARG A 12 -6.18 -21.86 73.63
CA ARG A 12 -6.99 -21.08 74.66
C ARG A 12 -6.12 -20.43 75.77
N PRO A 13 -6.61 -19.46 76.60
CA PRO A 13 -7.41 -18.23 76.38
C PRO A 13 -7.00 -17.04 77.33
N LEU A 14 -7.72 -15.90 77.31
CA LEU A 14 -8.11 -15.01 78.46
C LEU A 14 -8.81 -13.74 77.87
N LEU A 15 -10.14 -13.57 77.90
CA LEU A 15 -11.11 -13.19 78.97
C LEU A 15 -11.25 -11.66 79.24
N ALA A 16 -12.45 -11.12 78.93
CA ALA A 16 -13.32 -10.19 79.73
C ALA A 16 -14.28 -9.42 78.76
N ALA A 17 -15.58 -9.76 78.66
CA ALA A 17 -16.75 -9.23 79.40
C ALA A 17 -17.05 -7.73 79.10
N ALA A 18 -18.26 -7.25 78.74
CA ALA A 18 -19.65 -7.64 79.04
C ALA A 18 -20.69 -7.07 78.01
N SER A 19 -21.95 -7.49 78.11
CA SER A 19 -23.15 -7.13 77.32
C SER A 19 -24.20 -6.38 78.21
N PRO A 20 -25.51 -6.18 77.88
CA PRO A 20 -26.27 -5.88 76.64
C PRO A 20 -27.34 -4.75 76.81
N SER A 21 -28.01 -4.29 75.74
CA SER A 21 -29.46 -3.91 75.76
C SER A 21 -30.04 -3.70 74.34
N ALA A 22 -31.35 -3.87 74.20
CA ALA A 22 -32.06 -4.33 72.99
C ALA A 22 -32.75 -3.25 72.11
N SER A 23 -32.94 -3.63 70.82
CA SER A 23 -33.88 -3.34 69.70
C SER A 23 -35.00 -2.26 69.79
N PRO A 24 -35.70 -1.79 68.69
CA PRO A 24 -35.64 -2.17 67.24
C PRO A 24 -35.76 -1.03 66.14
N VAL A 25 -35.26 -1.33 64.91
CA VAL A 25 -35.80 -1.14 63.52
C VAL A 25 -36.33 0.26 63.06
N GLU A 26 -35.77 0.94 62.03
CA GLU A 26 -36.06 0.83 60.56
C GLU A 26 -34.96 1.50 59.66
N PRO A 27 -34.89 1.22 58.34
CA PRO A 27 -33.67 1.38 57.53
C PRO A 27 -33.58 2.69 56.71
N ARG A 28 -32.39 3.33 56.68
CA ARG A 28 -32.03 4.35 55.66
C ARG A 28 -30.57 4.23 55.18
N ARG A 29 -30.48 3.93 53.87
CA ARG A 29 -29.41 4.03 52.84
C ARG A 29 -27.93 4.26 53.24
N PRO A 30 -26.97 3.53 52.65
CA PRO A 30 -25.55 3.63 52.98
C PRO A 30 -24.82 4.81 52.32
N PHE A 31 -23.75 5.18 52.99
CA PHE A 31 -22.78 6.25 52.73
C PHE A 31 -22.09 6.16 51.37
N ARG A 32 -21.86 7.33 50.77
CA ARG A 32 -21.07 7.55 49.54
C ARG A 32 -19.60 7.72 49.95
N THR A 33 -18.73 6.83 49.50
CA THR A 33 -17.26 6.96 49.60
C THR A 33 -16.75 7.85 48.47
N GLY A 34 -16.11 8.97 48.81
CA GLY A 34 -15.36 9.77 47.85
C GLY A 34 -14.02 9.11 47.51
N GLU A 35 -13.69 9.04 46.23
CA GLU A 35 -12.39 8.56 45.75
C GLU A 35 -11.28 9.63 45.87
N PRO A 36 -10.00 9.23 46.00
CA PRO A 36 -8.86 10.15 46.09
C PRO A 36 -8.55 10.79 44.73
N ARG A 37 -8.30 12.11 44.70
CA ARG A 37 -7.78 12.79 43.50
C ARG A 37 -6.34 12.36 43.23
N LEU A 38 -6.12 11.58 42.17
CA LEU A 38 -4.82 11.41 41.53
C LEU A 38 -4.47 12.68 40.75
N TYR A 39 -3.30 13.25 41.03
CA TYR A 39 -2.69 14.35 40.29
C TYR A 39 -2.18 13.80 38.94
N ASP A 40 -2.75 14.29 37.83
CA ASP A 40 -2.43 13.87 36.46
C ASP A 40 -1.70 15.02 35.73
N PRO A 41 -0.35 14.98 35.66
CA PRO A 41 0.45 16.07 35.10
C PRO A 41 0.21 16.28 33.60
N VAL A 42 -0.39 15.32 32.88
CA VAL A 42 -0.68 15.46 31.44
C VAL A 42 -1.93 16.31 31.22
N LYS A 43 -2.99 16.10 32.00
CA LYS A 43 -4.22 16.90 31.93
C LYS A 43 -4.03 18.37 32.34
N ASP A 44 -3.17 18.63 33.32
CA ASP A 44 -2.87 20.00 33.74
C ASP A 44 -1.98 20.73 32.71
N LEU A 45 -1.10 20.00 32.01
CA LEU A 45 -0.34 20.53 30.87
C LEU A 45 -1.26 20.84 29.67
N GLU A 46 -2.23 19.96 29.38
CA GLU A 46 -3.25 20.17 28.33
C GLU A 46 -4.09 21.43 28.60
N LYS A 47 -4.52 21.63 29.85
CA LYS A 47 -5.23 22.84 30.26
C LYS A 47 -4.36 24.08 30.12
N GLY A 48 -3.10 24.01 30.55
CA GLY A 48 -2.14 25.12 30.45
C GLY A 48 -1.88 25.56 29.01
N VAL A 49 -1.79 24.61 28.08
CA VAL A 49 -1.59 24.89 26.64
C VAL A 49 -2.85 25.49 26.01
N ILE A 50 -4.03 24.96 26.33
CA ILE A 50 -5.31 25.48 25.83
C ILE A 50 -5.58 26.91 26.35
N ASP A 51 -5.29 27.17 27.61
CA ASP A 51 -5.49 28.48 28.22
C ASP A 51 -4.45 29.51 27.73
N ALA A 52 -3.21 29.07 27.45
CA ALA A 52 -2.20 29.91 26.80
C ALA A 52 -2.61 30.27 25.35
N TYR A 53 -3.17 29.31 24.61
CA TYR A 53 -3.67 29.52 23.26
C TYR A 53 -4.85 30.50 23.21
N LYS A 54 -5.79 30.38 24.15
CA LYS A 54 -6.91 31.33 24.29
C LYS A 54 -6.43 32.73 24.65
N LYS A 55 -5.54 32.87 25.64
CA LYS A 55 -4.98 34.17 26.04
C LYS A 55 -4.20 34.86 24.92
N MET A 56 -3.44 34.10 24.12
CA MET A 56 -2.72 34.68 22.96
C MET A 56 -3.66 35.15 21.86
N LYS A 57 -4.80 34.48 21.65
CA LYS A 57 -5.82 34.87 20.67
C LYS A 57 -6.55 36.17 21.06
N ASP A 58 -6.71 36.42 22.35
CA ASP A 58 -7.40 37.61 22.85
C ASP A 58 -6.50 38.88 22.86
N PHE A 59 -5.17 38.72 22.81
CA PHE A 59 -4.21 39.84 22.89
C PHE A 59 -3.89 40.53 21.55
N LEU A 60 -4.34 39.98 20.41
CA LEU A 60 -4.05 40.56 19.09
C LEU A 60 -5.29 40.53 18.18
N PRO A 61 -6.26 41.44 18.37
CA PRO A 61 -7.35 41.59 17.44
C PRO A 61 -6.84 42.24 16.14
N GLY A 62 -6.78 41.48 15.05
CA GLY A 62 -6.59 42.02 13.70
C GLY A 62 -5.21 41.84 13.05
N SER A 63 -4.28 41.09 13.63
CA SER A 63 -3.01 40.74 12.95
C SER A 63 -3.05 39.32 12.39
N SER A 64 -2.87 39.18 11.06
CA SER A 64 -2.73 37.89 10.34
C SER A 64 -1.36 37.21 10.51
N TRP A 65 -0.69 37.47 11.64
CA TRP A 65 0.65 36.92 11.91
C TRP A 65 0.57 35.76 12.90
N HIS A 66 0.98 34.58 12.45
CA HIS A 66 1.21 33.39 13.28
C HIS A 66 2.68 32.97 13.10
N PRO A 67 3.41 32.62 14.18
CA PRO A 67 4.67 31.91 14.05
C PRO A 67 4.36 30.51 13.50
N GLY A 68 4.71 30.26 12.23
CA GLY A 68 4.43 29.00 11.54
C GLY A 68 3.36 29.08 10.46
N HIS A 69 3.36 30.14 9.64
CA HIS A 69 2.67 30.13 8.35
C HIS A 69 3.20 28.95 7.51
N VAL A 70 2.50 27.81 7.60
CA VAL A 70 2.43 26.84 6.51
C VAL A 70 1.55 27.54 5.49
N THR A 71 2.15 28.04 4.42
CA THR A 71 1.41 28.50 3.26
C THR A 71 0.58 27.33 2.75
N GLU A 72 -0.72 27.31 3.02
CA GLU A 72 -1.60 26.22 2.61
C GLU A 72 -1.49 26.04 1.09
N GLY A 73 -0.84 24.96 0.68
CA GLY A 73 -0.69 24.55 -0.72
C GLY A 73 0.70 24.76 -1.34
N LEU A 74 1.52 25.72 -0.88
CA LEU A 74 2.84 25.94 -1.48
C LEU A 74 3.88 24.95 -0.93
N PRO A 75 4.77 24.41 -1.78
CA PRO A 75 5.88 23.61 -1.29
C PRO A 75 6.86 24.45 -0.46
N PRO A 76 7.57 23.86 0.51
CA PRO A 76 8.67 24.56 1.20
C PRO A 76 9.84 24.78 0.25
N ASP A 77 10.62 25.85 0.46
CA ASP A 77 11.81 26.17 -0.35
C ASP A 77 12.91 25.10 -0.23
N HIS A 78 12.94 24.35 0.87
CA HIS A 78 13.91 23.27 1.13
C HIS A 78 13.28 22.05 1.79
N ALA A 79 13.63 20.85 1.31
CA ALA A 79 13.26 19.56 1.88
C ALA A 79 14.43 18.56 1.83
N ASP A 80 14.60 17.74 2.86
CA ASP A 80 15.63 16.69 2.82
C ASP A 80 15.27 15.60 1.82
N VAL A 81 13.98 15.26 1.71
CA VAL A 81 13.45 14.28 0.75
C VAL A 81 12.22 14.84 0.03
N VAL A 82 12.26 14.84 -1.31
CA VAL A 82 11.12 15.12 -2.17
C VAL A 82 10.63 13.83 -2.81
N ILE A 83 9.37 13.49 -2.60
CA ILE A 83 8.71 12.32 -3.19
C ILE A 83 7.80 12.81 -4.32
N VAL A 84 8.08 12.38 -5.54
CA VAL A 84 7.30 12.70 -6.74
C VAL A 84 6.24 11.63 -6.94
N GLY A 85 4.97 11.99 -6.73
CA GLY A 85 3.82 11.09 -6.77
C GLY A 85 3.25 10.80 -5.38
N GLY A 86 2.00 11.19 -5.16
CA GLY A 86 1.25 10.98 -3.92
C GLY A 86 0.29 9.79 -3.96
N GLY A 87 0.57 8.78 -4.78
CA GLY A 87 -0.10 7.49 -4.66
C GLY A 87 0.23 6.77 -3.35
N VAL A 88 -0.33 5.57 -3.14
CA VAL A 88 -0.11 4.80 -1.90
C VAL A 88 1.38 4.49 -1.65
N ILE A 89 2.16 4.28 -2.72
CA ILE A 89 3.61 4.07 -2.64
C ILE A 89 4.31 5.31 -2.05
N GLY A 90 4.05 6.49 -2.62
CA GLY A 90 4.67 7.74 -2.18
C GLY A 90 4.35 8.07 -0.72
N TRP A 91 3.08 7.94 -0.31
CA TRP A 91 2.69 8.17 1.07
C TRP A 91 3.23 7.11 2.04
N SER A 92 3.35 5.85 1.62
CA SER A 92 3.98 4.80 2.42
C SER A 92 5.46 5.11 2.68
N ILE A 93 6.20 5.53 1.64
CA ILE A 93 7.60 5.96 1.78
C ILE A 93 7.71 7.15 2.73
N ALA A 94 6.85 8.16 2.58
CA ALA A 94 6.84 9.33 3.46
C ALA A 94 6.57 8.96 4.92
N PHE A 95 5.61 8.07 5.17
CA PHE A 95 5.31 7.55 6.50
C PHE A 95 6.52 6.84 7.11
N TRP A 96 7.13 5.89 6.40
CA TRP A 96 8.25 5.11 6.93
C TRP A 96 9.50 5.95 7.13
N LEU A 97 9.75 6.95 6.28
CA LEU A 97 10.78 7.96 6.54
C LEU A 97 10.51 8.62 7.89
N LYS A 98 9.31 9.14 8.16
CA LYS A 98 9.04 9.76 9.48
C LYS A 98 9.07 8.77 10.65
N MET A 99 8.73 7.50 10.45
CA MET A 99 8.85 6.47 11.49
C MET A 99 10.31 6.15 11.87
N LYS A 100 11.24 6.34 10.94
CA LYS A 100 12.68 6.16 11.19
C LYS A 100 13.37 7.43 11.70
N GLU A 101 12.60 8.49 11.92
CA GLU A 101 13.15 9.80 12.30
C GLU A 101 13.65 9.76 13.74
N PRO A 102 14.92 10.13 14.01
CA PRO A 102 15.49 10.01 15.35
C PRO A 102 14.83 10.96 16.35
N GLN A 103 14.33 12.11 15.88
CA GLN A 103 13.57 13.08 16.65
C GLN A 103 12.62 13.84 15.74
N ARG A 104 11.45 14.26 16.25
CA ARG A 104 10.45 14.95 15.45
C ARG A 104 11.06 16.16 14.73
N ASN A 105 10.86 16.24 13.41
CA ASN A 105 11.36 17.29 12.52
C ASN A 105 12.89 17.30 12.30
N ALA A 106 13.59 16.19 12.55
CA ALA A 106 14.99 16.02 12.15
C ALA A 106 15.17 16.12 10.63
N TYR A 107 14.18 15.69 9.84
CA TYR A 107 14.16 15.91 8.40
C TYR A 107 12.77 16.26 7.86
N ARG A 108 12.79 17.10 6.82
CA ARG A 108 11.64 17.58 6.08
C ARG A 108 11.39 16.68 4.88
N VAL A 109 10.20 16.09 4.85
CA VAL A 109 9.74 15.25 3.74
C VAL A 109 8.58 15.97 3.06
N VAL A 110 8.62 16.06 1.74
CA VAL A 110 7.55 16.64 0.91
C VAL A 110 7.04 15.57 -0.06
N VAL A 111 5.72 15.39 -0.13
CA VAL A 111 5.06 14.62 -1.18
C VAL A 111 4.43 15.58 -2.18
N VAL A 112 4.84 15.51 -3.44
CA VAL A 112 4.32 16.32 -4.54
C VAL A 112 3.34 15.46 -5.35
N GLU A 113 2.07 15.85 -5.38
CA GLU A 113 1.00 15.17 -6.12
C GLU A 113 0.26 16.16 -7.01
N LYS A 114 0.10 15.82 -8.30
CA LYS A 114 -0.53 16.70 -9.28
C LYS A 114 -2.06 16.71 -9.21
N ASP A 115 -2.67 15.66 -8.68
CA ASP A 115 -4.12 15.53 -8.53
C ASP A 115 -4.52 15.04 -7.14
N LEU A 116 -4.91 15.98 -6.27
CA LEU A 116 -5.37 15.65 -4.91
C LEU A 116 -6.76 14.98 -4.86
N LYS A 117 -7.49 14.94 -5.98
CA LYS A 117 -8.73 14.15 -6.11
C LYS A 117 -8.44 12.69 -6.45
N TYR A 118 -7.21 12.37 -6.85
CA TYR A 118 -6.77 11.04 -7.26
C TYR A 118 -7.58 10.44 -8.41
N SER A 119 -8.21 11.28 -9.23
CA SER A 119 -9.16 10.88 -10.27
C SER A 119 -8.57 9.95 -11.33
N LYS A 120 -7.25 10.06 -11.56
CA LYS A 120 -6.49 9.22 -12.51
C LYS A 120 -5.47 8.30 -11.83
N ALA A 121 -5.45 8.25 -10.49
CA ALA A 121 -4.44 7.50 -9.77
C ALA A 121 -4.75 6.00 -9.77
N SER A 122 -3.79 5.17 -10.23
CA SER A 122 -3.91 3.72 -10.24
C SER A 122 -4.24 3.12 -8.86
N THR A 123 -3.84 3.80 -7.78
CA THR A 123 -4.16 3.40 -6.40
C THR A 123 -5.67 3.27 -6.19
N VAL A 124 -6.46 4.29 -6.55
CA VAL A 124 -7.90 4.33 -6.23
C VAL A 124 -8.75 3.62 -7.28
N LEU A 125 -8.19 3.44 -8.49
CA LEU A 125 -8.81 2.70 -9.59
C LEU A 125 -8.50 1.19 -9.52
N SER A 126 -7.78 0.73 -8.49
CA SER A 126 -7.47 -0.67 -8.25
C SER A 126 -8.68 -1.45 -7.74
N VAL A 127 -8.71 -2.76 -8.01
CA VAL A 127 -9.71 -3.68 -7.46
C VAL A 127 -9.39 -4.13 -6.03
N GLY A 128 -8.24 -3.72 -5.45
CA GLY A 128 -7.95 -3.88 -4.02
C GLY A 128 -7.43 -5.26 -3.59
N GLY A 129 -6.95 -6.09 -4.51
CA GLY A 129 -6.48 -7.44 -4.20
C GLY A 129 -5.19 -7.49 -3.36
N ILE A 130 -5.10 -8.49 -2.48
CA ILE A 130 -3.89 -8.89 -1.77
C ILE A 130 -3.72 -10.40 -1.81
N ARG A 131 -2.51 -10.86 -2.17
CA ARG A 131 -2.16 -12.26 -2.32
C ARG A 131 -0.69 -12.50 -1.99
N GLN A 132 -0.34 -13.74 -1.70
CA GLN A 132 1.04 -14.22 -1.51
C GLN A 132 1.47 -15.18 -2.62
N GLN A 133 0.55 -15.52 -3.53
CA GLN A 133 0.77 -16.43 -4.65
C GLN A 133 1.63 -15.79 -5.76
N TYR A 134 2.93 -15.75 -5.52
CA TYR A 134 4.00 -15.31 -6.42
C TYR A 134 5.03 -16.43 -6.59
N SER A 135 5.98 -16.24 -7.50
CA SER A 135 7.11 -17.14 -7.76
C SER A 135 8.46 -16.55 -7.34
N ILE A 136 8.57 -15.22 -7.22
CA ILE A 136 9.76 -14.56 -6.68
C ILE A 136 9.62 -14.45 -5.15
N PRO A 137 10.55 -15.00 -4.35
CA PRO A 137 10.49 -14.96 -2.89
C PRO A 137 10.33 -13.55 -2.30
N GLU A 138 10.97 -12.56 -2.89
CA GLU A 138 10.89 -11.17 -2.46
C GLU A 138 9.46 -10.60 -2.59
N ASN A 139 8.73 -10.95 -3.66
CA ASN A 139 7.33 -10.56 -3.81
C ASN A 139 6.43 -11.24 -2.78
N ILE A 140 6.68 -12.52 -2.45
CA ILE A 140 5.95 -13.25 -1.40
C ILE A 140 6.17 -12.56 -0.04
N LYS A 141 7.44 -12.28 0.31
CA LYS A 141 7.81 -11.62 1.57
C LYS A 141 7.22 -10.23 1.71
N MET A 142 7.24 -9.43 0.63
CA MET A 142 6.60 -8.11 0.64
C MET A 142 5.10 -8.22 0.93
N CYS A 143 4.41 -9.18 0.33
CA CYS A 143 2.98 -9.36 0.55
C CYS A 143 2.65 -9.92 1.94
N GLN A 144 3.46 -10.82 2.48
CA GLN A 144 3.37 -11.28 3.87
C GLN A 144 3.54 -10.13 4.87
N PHE A 145 4.57 -9.30 4.66
CA PHE A 145 4.78 -8.10 5.47
C PHE A 145 3.56 -7.19 5.44
N SER A 146 3.06 -6.90 4.23
CA SER A 146 1.91 -6.02 4.05
C SER A 146 0.63 -6.60 4.65
N ALA A 147 0.38 -7.90 4.53
CA ALA A 147 -0.79 -8.50 5.14
C ALA A 147 -0.75 -8.38 6.68
N ASN A 148 0.41 -8.63 7.29
CA ASN A 148 0.59 -8.41 8.73
C ASN A 148 0.42 -6.94 9.13
N PHE A 149 0.96 -6.02 8.32
CA PHE A 149 0.81 -4.58 8.51
C PHE A 149 -0.68 -4.17 8.46
N LEU A 150 -1.44 -4.66 7.49
CA LEU A 150 -2.88 -4.36 7.35
C LEU A 150 -3.70 -4.94 8.50
N ARG A 151 -3.38 -6.13 9.01
CA ARG A 151 -4.02 -6.71 10.21
C ARG A 151 -3.80 -5.87 11.46
N THR A 152 -2.69 -5.15 11.51
CA THR A 152 -2.28 -4.29 12.63
C THR A 152 -2.31 -2.80 12.28
N ILE A 153 -3.07 -2.42 11.24
CA ILE A 153 -3.01 -1.08 10.62
C ILE A 153 -3.19 0.07 11.61
N ASN A 154 -4.05 -0.09 12.62
CA ASN A 154 -4.30 0.94 13.63
C ASN A 154 -3.08 1.21 14.55
N GLN A 155 -2.18 0.24 14.71
CA GLN A 155 -0.93 0.41 15.47
C GLN A 155 0.06 1.30 14.70
N TYR A 156 0.08 1.18 13.36
CA TYR A 156 0.98 1.92 12.50
C TYR A 156 0.40 3.26 12.05
N LEU A 157 -0.82 3.25 11.52
CA LEU A 157 -1.44 4.39 10.82
C LEU A 157 -2.52 5.11 11.61
N GLY A 158 -2.83 4.66 12.83
CA GLY A 158 -3.79 5.35 13.70
C GLY A 158 -3.35 6.78 14.02
N VAL A 159 -4.31 7.71 13.97
CA VAL A 159 -4.15 9.11 14.38
C VAL A 159 -5.10 9.36 15.55
N VAL A 160 -4.57 9.87 16.68
CA VAL A 160 -5.31 9.98 17.96
C VAL A 160 -6.61 10.78 17.83
N THR A 161 -6.64 11.78 16.94
CA THR A 161 -7.81 12.65 16.72
C THR A 161 -8.80 12.11 15.68
N GLN A 162 -8.57 10.92 15.12
CA GLN A 162 -9.40 10.30 14.09
C GLN A 162 -9.97 8.95 14.57
N PRO A 163 -11.10 8.51 14.01
CA PRO A 163 -11.61 7.17 14.30
C PRO A 163 -10.62 6.07 13.88
N PRO A 164 -10.70 4.88 14.50
CA PRO A 164 -9.94 3.72 14.03
C PRO A 164 -10.19 3.44 12.56
N ILE A 165 -9.13 3.03 11.87
CA ILE A 165 -9.15 2.67 10.46
C ILE A 165 -9.83 1.31 10.31
N ASP A 166 -10.89 1.26 9.51
CA ASP A 166 -11.49 0.03 9.02
C ASP A 166 -11.16 -0.12 7.52
N ILE A 167 -10.20 -0.99 7.22
CA ILE A 167 -9.67 -1.21 5.86
C ILE A 167 -10.64 -1.96 4.95
N GLN A 168 -11.81 -2.38 5.44
CA GLN A 168 -12.81 -3.16 4.71
C GLN A 168 -12.22 -4.48 4.14
N PHE A 169 -11.38 -5.16 4.93
CA PHE A 169 -10.74 -6.39 4.48
C PHE A 169 -11.76 -7.53 4.35
N ASN A 170 -11.76 -8.17 3.18
CA ASN A 170 -12.52 -9.37 2.91
C ASN A 170 -11.55 -10.57 2.77
N PRO A 171 -11.59 -11.55 3.69
CA PRO A 171 -10.66 -12.68 3.73
C PRO A 171 -11.10 -13.88 2.87
N SER A 172 -11.78 -13.68 1.74
CA SER A 172 -12.26 -14.80 0.91
C SER A 172 -11.15 -15.48 0.07
N GLY A 173 -9.90 -15.05 0.22
CA GLY A 173 -8.74 -15.65 -0.47
C GLY A 173 -8.64 -15.29 -1.96
N TYR A 174 -7.56 -15.78 -2.59
CA TYR A 174 -7.27 -15.65 -4.02
C TYR A 174 -7.24 -17.05 -4.66
N LEU A 175 -8.09 -17.31 -5.65
CA LEU A 175 -8.19 -18.59 -6.34
C LEU A 175 -7.63 -18.47 -7.76
N PHE A 176 -6.55 -19.20 -8.05
CA PHE A 176 -6.04 -19.34 -9.41
C PHE A 176 -6.43 -20.68 -9.99
N LEU A 177 -6.89 -20.66 -11.24
CA LEU A 177 -7.15 -21.84 -12.03
C LEU A 177 -6.05 -22.02 -13.07
N ALA A 178 -5.59 -23.25 -13.25
CA ALA A 178 -4.67 -23.64 -14.30
C ALA A 178 -5.30 -24.68 -15.23
N SER A 179 -5.08 -24.50 -16.53
CA SER A 179 -5.30 -25.53 -17.55
C SER A 179 -4.24 -26.63 -17.43
N GLU A 180 -4.31 -27.66 -18.27
CA GLU A 180 -3.27 -28.70 -18.30
C GLU A 180 -1.87 -28.12 -18.53
N ASP A 181 -1.73 -27.16 -19.45
CA ASP A 181 -0.45 -26.51 -19.76
C ASP A 181 0.14 -25.75 -18.56
N GLY A 182 -0.71 -25.19 -17.70
CA GLY A 182 -0.30 -24.40 -16.54
C GLY A 182 -0.14 -25.18 -15.23
N ALA A 183 -0.61 -26.43 -15.17
CA ALA A 183 -0.75 -27.16 -13.91
C ALA A 183 0.59 -27.44 -13.23
N ALA A 184 1.59 -27.91 -13.98
CA ALA A 184 2.92 -28.21 -13.44
C ALA A 184 3.61 -26.94 -12.89
N LEU A 185 3.47 -25.82 -13.59
CA LEU A 185 4.02 -24.54 -13.15
C LEU A 185 3.30 -24.03 -11.90
N LEU A 186 1.97 -24.17 -11.83
CA LEU A 186 1.21 -23.81 -10.64
C LEU A 186 1.65 -24.62 -9.41
N GLU A 187 1.90 -25.92 -9.57
CA GLU A 187 2.39 -26.78 -8.51
C GLU A 187 3.81 -26.39 -8.05
N GLU A 188 4.73 -26.10 -8.97
CA GLU A 188 6.07 -25.58 -8.66
C GLU A 188 5.99 -24.28 -7.84
N ASN A 189 5.17 -23.34 -8.29
CA ASN A 189 4.95 -22.06 -7.62
C ASN A 189 4.40 -22.24 -6.21
N VAL A 190 3.40 -23.11 -6.01
CA VAL A 190 2.89 -23.42 -4.67
C VAL A 190 3.98 -24.03 -3.78
N GLY A 191 4.89 -24.81 -4.36
CA GLY A 191 6.09 -25.30 -3.67
C GLY A 191 6.97 -24.16 -3.14
N ILE A 192 7.22 -23.12 -3.95
CA ILE A 192 7.97 -21.92 -3.53
C ILE A 192 7.19 -21.17 -2.44
N GLN A 193 5.91 -20.90 -2.67
CA GLN A 193 5.04 -20.16 -1.75
C GLN A 193 5.00 -20.78 -0.34
N ARG A 194 4.85 -22.11 -0.26
CA ARG A 194 4.87 -22.83 1.02
C ARG A 194 6.24 -22.80 1.70
N ARG A 195 7.34 -22.85 0.93
CA ARG A 195 8.70 -22.72 1.50
C ARG A 195 8.94 -21.34 2.13
N GLU A 196 8.35 -20.30 1.54
CA GLU A 196 8.36 -18.94 2.10
C GLU A 196 7.30 -18.75 3.20
N GLY A 197 6.52 -19.78 3.54
CA GLY A 197 5.56 -19.76 4.65
C GLY A 197 4.14 -19.27 4.30
N ALA A 198 3.78 -19.19 3.02
CA ALA A 198 2.41 -18.89 2.62
C ALA A 198 1.50 -20.14 2.72
N GLU A 199 0.33 -19.97 3.32
CA GLU A 199 -0.68 -21.02 3.51
C GLU A 199 -1.54 -21.19 2.25
N ILE A 200 -1.02 -21.96 1.29
CA ILE A 200 -1.68 -22.19 -0.01
C ILE A 200 -2.12 -23.66 -0.15
N SER A 201 -3.35 -23.89 -0.58
CA SER A 201 -3.91 -25.22 -0.85
C SER A 201 -4.04 -25.47 -2.35
N LEU A 202 -3.68 -26.68 -2.79
CA LEU A 202 -3.93 -27.17 -4.15
C LEU A 202 -5.22 -27.97 -4.16
N LEU A 203 -6.05 -27.74 -5.18
CA LEU A 203 -7.33 -28.40 -5.37
C LEU A 203 -7.39 -29.05 -6.75
N SER A 204 -7.76 -30.33 -6.78
CA SER A 204 -8.21 -31.00 -8.00
C SER A 204 -9.55 -30.44 -8.48
N PRO A 205 -9.93 -30.65 -9.75
CA PRO A 205 -11.23 -30.22 -10.27
C PRO A 205 -12.42 -30.77 -9.46
N ALA A 206 -12.32 -32.02 -8.99
CA ALA A 206 -13.36 -32.62 -8.15
C ALA A 206 -13.49 -31.93 -6.78
N GLN A 207 -12.37 -31.62 -6.11
CA GLN A 207 -12.37 -30.87 -4.85
C GLN A 207 -12.87 -29.44 -5.06
N LEU A 208 -12.49 -28.81 -6.18
CA LEU A 208 -12.92 -27.47 -6.54
C LEU A 208 -14.43 -27.41 -6.76
N LYS A 209 -15.00 -28.35 -7.52
CA LYS A 209 -16.45 -28.45 -7.73
C LYS A 209 -17.21 -28.72 -6.44
N LYS A 210 -16.65 -29.53 -5.53
CA LYS A 210 -17.22 -29.76 -4.20
C LYS A 210 -17.23 -28.49 -3.35
N LYS A 211 -16.14 -27.71 -3.38
CA LYS A 211 -16.00 -26.46 -2.60
C LYS A 211 -16.83 -25.32 -3.19
N TYR A 212 -16.87 -25.21 -4.51
CA TYR A 212 -17.56 -24.16 -5.27
C TYR A 212 -18.52 -24.79 -6.29
N PRO A 213 -19.72 -25.27 -5.86
CA PRO A 213 -20.67 -25.94 -6.76
C PRO A 213 -21.11 -25.10 -7.96
N TRP A 214 -21.10 -23.78 -7.82
CA TRP A 214 -21.42 -22.81 -8.87
C TRP A 214 -20.35 -22.70 -9.97
N LEU A 215 -19.14 -23.21 -9.72
CA LEU A 215 -18.02 -23.11 -10.66
C LEU A 215 -18.10 -24.22 -11.72
N ASN A 216 -17.98 -23.85 -12.99
CA ASN A 216 -17.68 -24.80 -14.05
C ASN A 216 -16.20 -25.17 -13.97
N THR A 217 -15.85 -26.45 -13.93
CA THR A 217 -14.45 -26.93 -13.84
C THR A 217 -13.92 -27.48 -15.16
N GLU A 218 -14.68 -27.38 -16.25
CA GLU A 218 -14.19 -27.72 -17.58
C GLU A 218 -12.95 -26.89 -17.93
N GLY A 219 -11.96 -27.55 -18.55
CA GLY A 219 -10.67 -26.95 -18.90
C GLY A 219 -9.75 -26.62 -17.71
N VAL A 220 -10.11 -26.99 -16.47
CA VAL A 220 -9.25 -26.82 -15.28
C VAL A 220 -8.61 -28.14 -14.95
N ALA A 221 -7.28 -28.14 -14.86
CA ALA A 221 -6.49 -29.29 -14.44
C ALA A 221 -6.11 -29.19 -12.96
N LEU A 222 -5.82 -27.97 -12.48
CA LEU A 222 -5.38 -27.72 -11.11
C LEU A 222 -5.85 -26.32 -10.67
N ALA A 223 -6.06 -26.15 -9.37
CA ALA A 223 -6.30 -24.84 -8.78
C ALA A 223 -5.47 -24.63 -7.51
N SER A 224 -5.17 -23.38 -7.20
CA SER A 224 -4.51 -22.97 -5.95
C SER A 224 -5.35 -21.90 -5.26
N ILE A 225 -5.47 -21.99 -3.93
CA ILE A 225 -6.22 -21.06 -3.10
C ILE A 225 -5.42 -20.73 -1.85
N GLY A 226 -5.17 -19.44 -1.61
CA GLY A 226 -4.62 -19.00 -0.33
C GLY A 226 -5.66 -19.03 0.76
N LEU A 227 -5.26 -19.56 1.91
CA LEU A 227 -6.13 -19.82 3.06
C LEU A 227 -6.06 -18.70 4.11
N GLU A 228 -4.95 -17.98 4.15
CA GLU A 228 -4.72 -16.88 5.10
C GLU A 228 -4.07 -15.69 4.41
N ASN A 229 -4.30 -14.49 4.95
CA ASN A 229 -3.63 -13.25 4.52
C ASN A 229 -3.85 -12.88 3.04
N GLU A 230 -4.89 -13.43 2.41
CA GLU A 230 -5.28 -13.14 1.02
C GLU A 230 -6.75 -12.72 0.94
N GLY A 231 -7.06 -11.93 -0.09
CA GLY A 231 -8.41 -11.42 -0.33
C GLY A 231 -8.35 -10.05 -0.97
N TRP A 232 -9.18 -9.12 -0.48
CA TRP A 232 -9.16 -7.73 -0.96
C TRP A 232 -9.55 -6.75 0.14
N PHE A 233 -9.21 -5.49 -0.06
CA PHE A 233 -9.50 -4.39 0.86
C PHE A 233 -9.76 -3.09 0.09
N ASP A 234 -10.18 -2.04 0.77
CA ASP A 234 -10.45 -0.73 0.15
C ASP A 234 -9.15 0.07 -0.10
N PRO A 235 -8.75 0.32 -1.37
CA PRO A 235 -7.53 1.07 -1.69
C PRO A 235 -7.58 2.52 -1.22
N TRP A 236 -8.76 3.15 -1.25
CA TRP A 236 -8.96 4.53 -0.84
C TRP A 236 -8.66 4.73 0.65
N THR A 237 -9.13 3.80 1.48
CA THR A 237 -8.85 3.79 2.92
C THR A 237 -7.35 3.63 3.19
N LEU A 238 -6.64 2.73 2.48
CA LEU A 238 -5.20 2.57 2.68
C LEU A 238 -4.42 3.84 2.33
N LEU A 239 -4.73 4.44 1.18
CA LEU A 239 -4.11 5.69 0.72
C LEU A 239 -4.27 6.80 1.76
N ASN A 240 -5.50 7.03 2.22
CA ASN A 240 -5.79 8.08 3.19
C ASN A 240 -5.21 7.79 4.56
N ALA A 241 -5.17 6.52 5.00
CA ALA A 241 -4.53 6.13 6.24
C ALA A 241 -3.04 6.50 6.24
N PHE A 242 -2.31 6.16 5.17
CA PHE A 242 -0.90 6.55 5.02
C PHE A 242 -0.74 8.08 4.96
N ARG A 243 -1.52 8.75 4.11
CA ARG A 243 -1.48 10.21 3.97
C ARG A 243 -1.73 10.93 5.29
N ASN A 244 -2.82 10.61 5.97
CA ASN A 244 -3.21 11.26 7.22
C ASN A 244 -2.17 11.00 8.31
N LYS A 245 -1.67 9.77 8.41
CA LYS A 245 -0.61 9.45 9.37
C LYS A 245 0.67 10.23 9.07
N ALA A 246 1.15 10.21 7.82
CA ALA A 246 2.35 10.93 7.40
C ALA A 246 2.23 12.44 7.68
N ILE A 247 1.11 13.06 7.35
CA ILE A 247 0.85 14.47 7.65
C ILE A 247 0.84 14.72 9.16
N SER A 248 0.23 13.84 9.97
CA SER A 248 0.26 13.97 11.44
C SER A 248 1.68 13.89 12.04
N LEU A 249 2.60 13.24 11.33
CA LEU A 249 4.02 13.18 11.66
C LEU A 249 4.83 14.37 11.13
N GLY A 250 4.22 15.28 10.38
CA GLY A 250 4.83 16.51 9.86
C GLY A 250 5.36 16.40 8.42
N VAL A 251 4.87 15.45 7.61
CA VAL A 251 5.13 15.45 6.16
C VAL A 251 4.35 16.60 5.50
N TYR A 252 5.00 17.34 4.61
CA TYR A 252 4.38 18.38 3.81
C TYR A 252 3.72 17.78 2.57
N GLN A 253 2.51 18.22 2.28
CA GLN A 253 1.83 17.92 1.02
C GLN A 253 1.93 19.13 0.10
N SER A 254 2.34 18.91 -1.15
CA SER A 254 2.31 19.93 -2.20
C SER A 254 1.44 19.45 -3.36
N CYS A 255 0.49 20.30 -3.79
CA CYS A 255 -0.33 20.06 -4.96
C CYS A 255 0.37 20.66 -6.19
N GLY A 256 0.96 19.84 -7.04
CA GLY A 256 1.67 20.34 -8.21
C GLY A 256 2.31 19.24 -9.04
N GLU A 257 2.78 19.62 -10.22
CA GLU A 257 3.46 18.73 -11.15
C GLU A 257 4.94 19.07 -11.20
N VAL A 258 5.80 18.06 -11.02
CA VAL A 258 7.23 18.23 -11.23
C VAL A 258 7.50 18.38 -12.72
N LYS A 259 8.15 19.47 -13.12
CA LYS A 259 8.44 19.79 -14.53
C LYS A 259 9.90 19.61 -14.92
N SER A 260 10.83 19.76 -13.97
CA SER A 260 12.26 19.58 -14.21
C SER A 260 13.06 19.43 -12.92
N PHE A 261 14.32 19.04 -13.07
CA PHE A 261 15.31 19.01 -12.00
C PHE A 261 16.49 19.94 -12.29
N ASP A 262 16.99 20.59 -11.25
CA ASP A 262 18.26 21.29 -11.29
C ASP A 262 19.37 20.26 -11.01
N LEU A 263 20.10 19.86 -12.05
CA LEU A 263 21.16 18.86 -11.95
C LEU A 263 22.52 19.52 -11.78
N TYR A 264 23.33 18.93 -10.91
CA TYR A 264 24.76 19.18 -10.83
C TYR A 264 25.50 17.91 -11.23
N THR A 265 26.43 18.02 -12.19
CA THR A 265 27.15 16.87 -12.76
C THR A 265 28.64 17.01 -12.51
N GLU A 266 29.26 15.95 -11.98
CA GLU A 266 30.70 15.81 -11.83
C GLU A 266 31.24 14.70 -12.74
N GLU A 267 32.35 14.97 -13.44
CA GLU A 267 33.09 13.96 -14.20
C GLU A 267 34.15 13.34 -13.28
N LEU A 268 34.07 12.03 -13.07
CA LEU A 268 35.11 11.24 -12.44
C LEU A 268 35.85 10.41 -13.49
N ARG A 269 37.14 10.20 -13.26
CA ARG A 269 37.94 9.28 -14.05
C ARG A 269 38.15 7.98 -13.28
N THR A 270 37.85 6.86 -13.91
CA THR A 270 38.20 5.55 -13.37
C THR A 270 39.72 5.39 -13.36
N HIS A 271 40.21 4.40 -12.61
CA HIS A 271 41.62 4.01 -12.62
C HIS A 271 42.12 3.68 -14.04
N ASP A 272 41.24 3.16 -14.89
CA ASP A 272 41.54 2.76 -16.27
C ASP A 272 41.43 3.92 -17.27
N GLY A 273 41.11 5.13 -16.79
CA GLY A 273 41.03 6.36 -17.58
C GLY A 273 39.67 6.65 -18.20
N ASP A 274 38.67 5.79 -17.99
CA ASP A 274 37.30 6.01 -18.46
C ASP A 274 36.65 7.18 -17.71
N ARG A 275 35.86 7.96 -18.42
CA ARG A 275 35.11 9.08 -17.86
C ARG A 275 33.71 8.64 -17.48
N ILE A 276 33.33 8.85 -16.22
CA ILE A 276 31.98 8.57 -15.72
C ILE A 276 31.42 9.86 -15.15
N ASN A 277 30.25 10.26 -15.64
CA ASN A 277 29.53 11.40 -15.12
C ASN A 277 28.53 10.94 -14.07
N PHE A 278 28.64 11.50 -12.86
CA PHE A 278 27.65 11.37 -11.81
C PHE A 278 26.84 12.66 -11.72
N SER A 279 25.53 12.53 -11.59
CA SER A 279 24.62 13.65 -11.43
C SER A 279 23.97 13.62 -10.05
N ARG A 280 23.71 14.80 -9.51
CA ARG A 280 22.94 14.99 -8.29
C ARG A 280 21.86 16.03 -8.52
N ILE A 281 20.63 15.72 -8.12
CA ILE A 281 19.53 16.68 -8.13
C ILE A 281 19.72 17.63 -6.95
N LYS A 282 19.77 18.94 -7.22
CA LYS A 282 19.88 20.01 -6.22
C LYS A 282 18.55 20.72 -5.98
N GLY A 283 17.65 20.67 -6.97
CA GLY A 283 16.35 21.31 -6.92
C GLY A 283 15.30 20.54 -7.71
N VAL A 284 14.07 20.55 -7.21
CA VAL A 284 12.88 20.02 -7.90
C VAL A 284 11.97 21.20 -8.23
N ASN A 285 11.69 21.41 -9.51
CA ASN A 285 10.85 22.51 -9.99
C ASN A 285 9.41 22.02 -10.12
N VAL A 286 8.53 22.54 -9.26
CA VAL A 286 7.12 22.14 -9.14
C VAL A 286 6.22 23.24 -9.69
N GLN A 287 5.42 22.92 -10.70
CA GLN A 287 4.38 23.80 -11.22
C GLN A 287 3.06 23.54 -10.51
N MET A 288 2.50 24.59 -9.90
CA MET A 288 1.19 24.53 -9.24
C MET A 288 0.04 24.57 -10.27
N PRO A 289 -1.15 24.00 -10.00
CA PRO A 289 -2.24 23.88 -10.98
C PRO A 289 -2.64 25.19 -11.68
N ASP A 290 -2.59 26.31 -10.96
CA ASP A 290 -3.00 27.63 -11.46
C ASP A 290 -1.81 28.58 -11.70
N SER A 291 -0.59 28.04 -11.77
CA SER A 291 0.65 28.80 -11.98
C SER A 291 1.34 28.42 -13.27
N ILE A 292 1.79 29.42 -14.01
CA ILE A 292 2.67 29.21 -15.18
C ILE A 292 4.12 29.00 -14.70
N GLU A 293 4.50 29.64 -13.60
CA GLU A 293 5.83 29.53 -13.03
C GLU A 293 5.96 28.29 -12.13
N SER A 294 7.15 27.71 -12.11
CA SER A 294 7.50 26.62 -11.19
C SER A 294 8.16 27.18 -9.93
N THR A 295 7.81 26.63 -8.78
CA THR A 295 8.49 26.86 -7.51
C THR A 295 9.55 25.80 -7.31
N LYS A 296 10.76 26.22 -6.97
CA LYS A 296 11.88 25.31 -6.71
C LYS A 296 11.87 24.84 -5.25
N ILE A 297 12.09 23.53 -5.06
CA ILE A 297 12.38 22.92 -3.77
C ILE A 297 13.82 22.45 -3.79
N GLU A 298 14.71 23.07 -3.02
CA GLU A 298 16.06 22.54 -2.80
C GLU A 298 16.00 21.22 -2.02
N CYS A 299 16.76 20.22 -2.44
CA CYS A 299 16.67 18.91 -1.78
C CYS A 299 17.93 18.07 -1.70
N GLY A 300 17.93 17.18 -0.70
CA GLY A 300 18.95 16.17 -0.47
C GLY A 300 18.73 14.92 -1.32
N PHE A 301 17.50 14.40 -1.35
CA PHE A 301 17.10 13.19 -2.04
C PHE A 301 15.76 13.35 -2.79
N VAL A 302 15.61 12.62 -3.89
CA VAL A 302 14.38 12.56 -4.68
C VAL A 302 13.93 11.11 -4.81
N VAL A 303 12.64 10.85 -4.62
CA VAL A 303 12.04 9.54 -4.86
C VAL A 303 11.03 9.67 -5.99
N ASN A 304 11.26 8.95 -7.07
CA ASN A 304 10.33 8.80 -8.18
C ASN A 304 9.35 7.65 -7.87
N ALA A 305 8.15 8.04 -7.44
CA ALA A 305 7.01 7.18 -7.18
C ALA A 305 5.80 7.60 -8.04
N ALA A 306 6.08 8.14 -9.24
CA ALA A 306 5.08 8.74 -10.12
C ALA A 306 4.28 7.72 -10.94
N GLY A 307 4.24 6.46 -10.52
CA GLY A 307 3.49 5.38 -11.17
C GLY A 307 3.76 5.31 -12.67
N ALA A 308 2.72 5.38 -13.48
CA ALA A 308 2.82 5.23 -14.93
C ALA A 308 3.61 6.37 -15.62
N TRP A 309 3.85 7.48 -14.91
CA TRP A 309 4.59 8.63 -15.41
C TRP A 309 6.06 8.65 -14.94
N SER A 310 6.50 7.60 -14.24
CA SER A 310 7.86 7.54 -13.70
C SER A 310 8.95 7.61 -14.77
N SER A 311 8.71 7.09 -15.98
CA SER A 311 9.69 7.18 -17.07
C SER A 311 9.92 8.64 -17.48
N SER A 312 8.86 9.43 -17.65
CA SER A 312 8.97 10.87 -17.93
C SER A 312 9.67 11.64 -16.82
N VAL A 313 9.43 11.28 -15.55
CA VAL A 313 10.16 11.88 -14.41
C VAL A 313 11.65 11.49 -14.42
N ALA A 314 11.99 10.26 -14.80
CA ALA A 314 13.37 9.82 -14.93
C ALA A 314 14.11 10.55 -16.06
N GLU A 315 13.43 10.80 -17.19
CA GLU A 315 13.97 11.56 -18.32
C GLU A 315 14.33 13.01 -17.93
N MET A 316 13.57 13.64 -17.03
CA MET A 316 13.92 14.97 -16.47
C MET A 316 15.28 14.96 -15.74
N ALA A 317 15.75 13.80 -15.28
CA ALA A 317 17.07 13.62 -14.67
C ALA A 317 18.17 13.20 -15.67
N GLY A 318 17.86 13.17 -16.97
CA GLY A 318 18.77 12.73 -18.03
C GLY A 318 18.88 11.21 -18.19
N ILE A 319 17.99 10.43 -17.58
CA ILE A 319 17.97 8.97 -17.71
C ILE A 319 17.26 8.59 -19.01
N GLY A 320 17.89 7.75 -19.82
CA GLY A 320 17.44 7.39 -21.17
C GLY A 320 17.92 8.33 -22.27
N THR A 321 18.66 9.41 -21.95
CA THR A 321 19.15 10.39 -22.94
C THR A 321 20.65 10.28 -23.20
N GLY A 322 21.37 9.42 -22.47
CA GLY A 322 22.78 9.14 -22.68
C GLY A 322 23.07 8.26 -23.92
N PRO A 323 24.36 8.00 -24.22
CA PRO A 323 24.75 7.14 -25.34
C PRO A 323 24.09 5.74 -25.26
N PRO A 324 23.73 5.12 -26.39
CA PRO A 324 23.22 3.74 -26.41
C PRO A 324 24.14 2.78 -25.66
N HIS A 325 23.56 1.81 -24.95
CA HIS A 325 24.28 0.83 -24.12
C HIS A 325 25.11 1.40 -22.96
N SER A 326 24.95 2.68 -22.62
CA SER A 326 25.48 3.26 -21.38
C SER A 326 24.42 3.25 -20.27
N MET A 327 24.85 3.39 -19.01
CA MET A 327 23.92 3.43 -17.87
C MET A 327 22.93 4.60 -17.94
N LEU A 328 23.34 5.78 -18.43
CA LEU A 328 22.43 6.92 -18.69
C LEU A 328 21.62 6.77 -19.99
N GLY A 329 22.03 5.91 -20.91
CA GLY A 329 21.26 5.61 -22.14
C GLY A 329 20.13 4.60 -21.92
N ILE A 330 20.12 3.89 -20.79
CA ILE A 330 19.02 2.98 -20.43
C ILE A 330 17.84 3.80 -19.94
N ARG A 331 16.75 3.77 -20.69
CA ARG A 331 15.47 4.34 -20.27
C ARG A 331 14.88 3.51 -19.13
N LEU A 332 14.20 4.15 -18.19
CA LEU A 332 13.34 3.45 -17.24
C LEU A 332 12.17 2.79 -18.01
N PRO A 333 12.07 1.46 -18.07
CA PRO A 333 11.14 0.75 -18.96
C PRO A 333 9.74 0.63 -18.36
N VAL A 334 9.19 1.74 -17.86
CA VAL A 334 7.87 1.80 -17.22
C VAL A 334 6.93 2.63 -18.09
N GLU A 335 5.82 2.03 -18.52
CA GLU A 335 4.85 2.64 -19.42
C GLU A 335 3.43 2.47 -18.88
N PRO A 336 2.53 3.45 -19.13
CA PRO A 336 1.11 3.27 -18.85
C PRO A 336 0.53 2.15 -19.72
N LYS A 337 -0.20 1.23 -19.09
CA LYS A 337 -1.05 0.26 -19.79
C LYS A 337 -2.48 0.39 -19.27
N LYS A 338 -3.42 0.77 -20.14
CA LYS A 338 -4.82 0.99 -19.73
C LYS A 338 -5.53 -0.35 -19.52
N ARG A 339 -6.21 -0.50 -18.38
CA ARG A 339 -6.94 -1.70 -17.96
C ARG A 339 -8.38 -1.32 -17.62
N TYR A 340 -9.32 -2.15 -18.02
CA TYR A 340 -10.74 -1.95 -17.78
C TYR A 340 -11.21 -2.76 -16.59
N VAL A 341 -12.07 -2.16 -15.78
CA VAL A 341 -12.81 -2.84 -14.73
C VAL A 341 -14.30 -2.60 -14.97
N TYR A 342 -15.06 -3.69 -14.92
CA TYR A 342 -16.50 -3.67 -15.06
C TYR A 342 -17.12 -4.13 -13.75
N VAL A 343 -18.25 -3.51 -13.39
CA VAL A 343 -19.08 -3.91 -12.27
C VAL A 343 -20.38 -4.44 -12.82
N TRP A 344 -20.79 -5.62 -12.37
CA TRP A 344 -22.06 -6.21 -12.76
C TRP A 344 -22.84 -6.72 -11.56
N HIS A 345 -24.15 -6.79 -11.75
CA HIS A 345 -25.08 -7.38 -10.81
C HIS A 345 -25.55 -8.74 -11.33
N CYS A 346 -25.51 -9.75 -10.48
CA CYS A 346 -26.04 -11.09 -10.75
C CYS A 346 -26.52 -11.69 -9.40
N PRO A 347 -27.83 -11.63 -9.10
CA PRO A 347 -28.36 -12.05 -7.80
C PRO A 347 -28.18 -13.55 -7.55
N ASP A 348 -28.20 -14.37 -8.61
CA ASP A 348 -27.98 -15.81 -8.55
C ASP A 348 -26.50 -16.19 -8.66
N GLY A 349 -25.57 -15.23 -8.62
CA GLY A 349 -24.14 -15.48 -8.74
C GLY A 349 -23.50 -16.09 -7.46
N PRO A 350 -22.17 -16.24 -7.45
CA PRO A 350 -21.44 -16.78 -6.31
C PRO A 350 -21.69 -16.06 -4.97
N GLY A 351 -21.98 -16.84 -3.91
CA GLY A 351 -22.30 -16.32 -2.57
C GLY A 351 -21.10 -15.84 -1.73
N LEU A 352 -21.29 -15.77 -0.41
CA LEU A 352 -20.35 -15.18 0.55
C LEU A 352 -18.94 -15.81 0.61
N GLU A 353 -18.78 -17.02 0.10
CA GLU A 353 -17.49 -17.72 0.08
C GLU A 353 -16.73 -17.55 -1.25
N CYS A 354 -17.23 -16.70 -2.17
CA CYS A 354 -16.56 -16.49 -3.45
C CYS A 354 -15.19 -15.81 -3.23
N PRO A 355 -14.09 -16.45 -3.65
CA PRO A 355 -12.77 -15.84 -3.62
C PRO A 355 -12.65 -14.75 -4.70
N LEU A 356 -11.54 -14.01 -4.68
CA LEU A 356 -11.10 -13.35 -5.90
C LEU A 356 -10.56 -14.43 -6.83
N LEU A 357 -11.27 -14.68 -7.93
CA LEU A 357 -10.98 -15.75 -8.87
C LEU A 357 -10.20 -15.20 -10.05
N ILE A 358 -9.12 -15.90 -10.42
CA ILE A 358 -8.46 -15.76 -11.71
C ILE A 358 -8.64 -17.04 -12.53
N ASP A 359 -9.25 -16.89 -13.70
CA ASP A 359 -9.52 -17.96 -14.63
C ASP A 359 -8.29 -18.35 -15.46
N THR A 360 -8.29 -19.55 -16.03
CA THR A 360 -7.27 -20.05 -16.96
C THR A 360 -7.11 -19.16 -18.20
N THR A 361 -8.13 -18.36 -18.53
CA THR A 361 -8.12 -17.41 -19.65
C THR A 361 -7.59 -16.03 -19.29
N GLY A 362 -7.26 -15.80 -18.02
CA GLY A 362 -6.88 -14.49 -17.48
C GLY A 362 -8.05 -13.60 -17.06
N ALA A 363 -9.30 -14.01 -17.34
CA ALA A 363 -10.46 -13.28 -16.82
C ALA A 363 -10.50 -13.41 -15.29
N TYR A 364 -10.81 -12.32 -14.61
CA TYR A 364 -10.86 -12.30 -13.16
C TYR A 364 -12.10 -11.61 -12.63
N PHE A 365 -12.51 -11.98 -11.42
CA PHE A 365 -13.54 -11.25 -10.70
C PHE A 365 -13.47 -11.49 -9.19
N ARG A 366 -14.06 -10.57 -8.43
CA ARG A 366 -14.43 -10.75 -7.03
C ARG A 366 -15.82 -10.19 -6.77
N ARG A 367 -16.35 -10.47 -5.59
CA ARG A 367 -17.59 -9.83 -5.10
C ARG A 367 -17.34 -8.39 -4.69
N GLU A 368 -18.39 -7.60 -4.77
CA GLU A 368 -18.49 -6.23 -4.29
C GLU A 368 -19.70 -6.12 -3.35
N GLY A 369 -19.43 -5.99 -2.05
CA GLY A 369 -20.46 -6.03 -1.02
C GLY A 369 -21.20 -7.39 -0.93
N VAL A 370 -22.42 -7.36 -0.39
CA VAL A 370 -23.25 -8.56 -0.13
C VAL A 370 -24.44 -8.70 -1.08
N GLY A 371 -24.72 -7.69 -1.90
CA GLY A 371 -25.94 -7.58 -2.71
C GLY A 371 -25.84 -8.20 -4.11
N GLY A 372 -25.08 -9.27 -4.29
CA GLY A 372 -24.92 -9.92 -5.61
C GLY A 372 -24.25 -9.04 -6.66
N ASN A 373 -23.37 -8.12 -6.24
CA ASN A 373 -22.52 -7.35 -7.15
C ASN A 373 -21.13 -7.96 -7.22
N TYR A 374 -20.51 -7.81 -8.37
CA TYR A 374 -19.17 -8.30 -8.67
C TYR A 374 -18.44 -7.26 -9.48
N LEU A 375 -17.12 -7.32 -9.44
CA LEU A 375 -16.27 -6.53 -10.31
C LEU A 375 -15.06 -7.33 -10.76
N GLY A 376 -14.56 -6.98 -11.93
CA GLY A 376 -13.47 -7.69 -12.56
C GLY A 376 -13.27 -7.28 -14.01
N GLY A 377 -12.49 -8.08 -14.73
CA GLY A 377 -12.14 -7.78 -16.11
C GLY A 377 -11.19 -8.81 -16.70
N LEU A 378 -10.48 -8.38 -17.73
CA LEU A 378 -9.47 -9.14 -18.44
C LEU A 378 -8.43 -8.12 -18.94
N SER A 379 -7.15 -8.44 -18.83
CA SER A 379 -6.11 -7.63 -19.47
C SER A 379 -6.18 -7.83 -21.00
N PRO A 380 -6.18 -6.76 -21.80
CA PRO A 380 -5.99 -6.88 -23.26
C PRO A 380 -4.67 -7.60 -23.59
N THR A 381 -4.62 -8.28 -24.74
CA THR A 381 -3.35 -8.87 -25.23
C THR A 381 -2.42 -7.76 -25.70
N GLU A 382 -1.14 -8.08 -25.93
CA GLU A 382 -0.16 -7.09 -26.39
C GLU A 382 -0.56 -6.43 -27.72
N GLU A 383 -1.21 -7.16 -28.61
CA GLU A 383 -1.69 -6.68 -29.91
C GLU A 383 -2.98 -5.86 -29.81
N GLU A 384 -3.73 -6.02 -28.73
CA GLU A 384 -5.02 -5.36 -28.46
C GLU A 384 -4.89 -4.24 -27.43
N GLU A 385 -3.66 -3.80 -27.11
CA GLU A 385 -3.40 -2.76 -26.11
C GLU A 385 -4.09 -1.43 -26.48
N PRO A 386 -4.97 -0.90 -25.62
CA PRO A 386 -5.73 0.30 -25.93
C PRO A 386 -4.89 1.58 -25.84
N ASP A 387 -5.31 2.60 -26.58
CA ASP A 387 -4.70 3.94 -26.54
C ASP A 387 -4.71 4.54 -25.11
N ILE A 388 -3.65 5.22 -24.72
CA ILE A 388 -3.45 5.69 -23.33
C ILE A 388 -3.83 7.16 -23.09
N GLN A 389 -4.36 7.88 -24.10
CA GLN A 389 -4.61 9.33 -24.02
C GLN A 389 -5.72 9.69 -23.03
N ASP A 390 -6.67 8.77 -22.82
CA ASP A 390 -7.77 8.92 -21.87
C ASP A 390 -8.01 7.63 -21.05
N LEU A 391 -8.99 7.71 -20.14
CA LEU A 391 -9.49 6.60 -19.34
C LEU A 391 -10.92 6.19 -19.75
N GLU A 392 -11.28 6.40 -21.01
CA GLU A 392 -12.57 5.91 -21.54
C GLU A 392 -12.56 4.38 -21.57
N VAL A 393 -13.71 3.79 -21.22
CA VAL A 393 -13.88 2.34 -21.14
C VAL A 393 -14.39 1.81 -22.47
N ASP A 394 -13.75 0.76 -22.97
CA ASP A 394 -14.28 -0.02 -24.08
C ASP A 394 -15.37 -0.97 -23.58
N HIS A 395 -16.62 -0.73 -23.95
CA HIS A 395 -17.74 -1.59 -23.57
C HIS A 395 -17.91 -2.82 -24.47
N GLU A 396 -17.41 -2.78 -25.71
CA GLU A 396 -17.43 -3.92 -26.63
C GLU A 396 -16.43 -4.98 -26.18
N PHE A 397 -15.27 -4.57 -25.67
CA PHE A 397 -14.30 -5.49 -25.05
C PHE A 397 -14.93 -6.35 -23.95
N PHE A 398 -15.84 -5.79 -23.16
CA PHE A 398 -16.58 -6.58 -22.17
C PHE A 398 -17.47 -7.64 -22.83
N GLN A 399 -18.26 -7.26 -23.83
CA GLN A 399 -19.20 -8.15 -24.51
C GLN A 399 -18.48 -9.28 -25.23
N ASP A 400 -17.37 -8.98 -25.90
CA ASP A 400 -16.72 -9.90 -26.82
C ASP A 400 -15.63 -10.74 -26.15
N LYS A 401 -14.96 -10.18 -25.14
CA LYS A 401 -13.76 -10.80 -24.54
C LYS A 401 -13.96 -11.21 -23.08
N VAL A 402 -14.63 -10.40 -22.28
CA VAL A 402 -14.77 -10.64 -20.83
C VAL A 402 -15.96 -11.56 -20.51
N TRP A 403 -17.16 -11.16 -20.93
CA TRP A 403 -18.40 -11.82 -20.54
C TRP A 403 -18.46 -13.30 -20.96
N PRO A 404 -18.05 -13.71 -22.18
CA PRO A 404 -18.10 -15.12 -22.56
C PRO A 404 -17.24 -16.01 -21.64
N LYS A 405 -16.08 -15.52 -21.21
CA LYS A 405 -15.17 -16.23 -20.30
C LYS A 405 -15.76 -16.33 -18.89
N LEU A 406 -16.33 -15.23 -18.39
CA LEU A 406 -17.01 -15.21 -17.10
C LEU A 406 -18.23 -16.13 -17.07
N ALA A 407 -19.08 -16.10 -18.10
CA ALA A 407 -20.27 -16.93 -18.22
C ALA A 407 -19.93 -18.43 -18.42
N HIS A 408 -18.82 -18.73 -19.09
CA HIS A 408 -18.31 -20.09 -19.17
C HIS A 408 -17.85 -20.61 -17.81
N ARG A 409 -17.09 -19.81 -17.05
CA ARG A 409 -16.56 -20.22 -15.74
C ARG A 409 -17.63 -20.26 -14.65
N VAL A 410 -18.60 -19.36 -14.71
CA VAL A 410 -19.73 -19.25 -13.78
C VAL A 410 -21.02 -19.22 -14.59
N PRO A 411 -21.71 -20.36 -14.80
CA PRO A 411 -22.89 -20.42 -15.66
C PRO A 411 -23.98 -19.39 -15.32
N ASN A 412 -24.15 -19.06 -14.04
CA ASN A 412 -25.14 -18.07 -13.59
C ASN A 412 -24.84 -16.65 -14.11
N PHE A 413 -23.60 -16.35 -14.51
CA PHE A 413 -23.22 -15.09 -15.14
C PHE A 413 -23.74 -14.92 -16.57
N GLN A 414 -24.42 -15.92 -17.14
CA GLN A 414 -25.22 -15.74 -18.37
C GLN A 414 -26.31 -14.66 -18.22
N SER A 415 -26.79 -14.40 -17.00
CA SER A 415 -27.83 -13.40 -16.72
C SER A 415 -27.29 -12.10 -16.10
N LEU A 416 -25.96 -11.92 -16.06
CA LEU A 416 -25.34 -10.73 -15.44
C LEU A 416 -25.80 -9.45 -16.13
N LYS A 417 -25.82 -8.35 -15.38
CA LYS A 417 -26.10 -7.00 -15.92
C LYS A 417 -25.01 -6.04 -15.50
N VAL A 418 -24.27 -5.48 -16.45
CA VAL A 418 -23.29 -4.43 -16.18
C VAL A 418 -23.99 -3.20 -15.59
N LYS A 419 -23.42 -2.66 -14.51
CA LYS A 419 -23.96 -1.53 -13.73
C LYS A 419 -23.09 -0.29 -13.84
N SER A 420 -21.78 -0.47 -13.91
CA SER A 420 -20.79 0.59 -14.08
C SER A 420 -19.48 0.00 -14.57
N SER A 421 -18.54 0.87 -14.92
CA SER A 421 -17.19 0.50 -15.30
C SER A 421 -16.27 1.70 -15.14
N TRP A 422 -14.96 1.44 -15.07
CA TRP A 422 -13.93 2.46 -15.14
C TRP A 422 -12.67 1.88 -15.78
N ALA A 423 -11.77 2.75 -16.20
CA ALA A 423 -10.43 2.37 -16.62
C ALA A 423 -9.38 2.96 -15.67
N GLY A 424 -8.22 2.33 -15.61
CA GLY A 424 -7.04 2.84 -14.90
C GLY A 424 -5.76 2.37 -15.59
N TYR A 425 -4.63 2.97 -15.20
CA TYR A 425 -3.34 2.56 -15.75
C TYR A 425 -2.63 1.58 -14.81
N TYR A 426 -2.00 0.56 -15.37
CA TYR A 426 -0.85 -0.08 -14.74
C TYR A 426 0.40 0.72 -15.09
N ASP A 427 1.29 0.91 -14.11
CA ASP A 427 2.66 1.34 -14.35
C ASP A 427 3.48 0.09 -14.73
N TYR A 428 3.37 -0.28 -15.99
CA TYR A 428 3.79 -1.58 -16.48
C TYR A 428 5.26 -1.56 -16.85
N ASN A 429 6.04 -2.45 -16.23
CA ASN A 429 7.43 -2.63 -16.60
C ASN A 429 7.54 -3.58 -17.79
N ILE A 430 7.84 -3.03 -18.98
CA ILE A 430 7.93 -3.79 -20.24
C ILE A 430 9.14 -4.73 -20.31
N PHE A 431 10.11 -4.61 -19.39
CA PHE A 431 11.29 -5.47 -19.38
C PHE A 431 11.02 -6.86 -18.80
N ASP A 432 10.37 -6.90 -17.63
CA ASP A 432 10.16 -8.13 -16.87
C ASP A 432 8.90 -8.12 -15.97
N GLN A 433 8.06 -7.08 -16.05
CA GLN A 433 6.85 -6.89 -15.22
C GLN A 433 7.10 -6.79 -13.70
N SER A 434 8.37 -6.77 -13.27
CA SER A 434 8.74 -6.60 -11.86
C SER A 434 9.00 -5.14 -11.53
N PRO A 435 8.85 -4.73 -10.26
CA PRO A 435 9.07 -3.35 -9.87
C PRO A 435 10.52 -2.90 -10.04
N VAL A 436 10.73 -1.58 -10.02
CA VAL A 436 12.02 -0.91 -9.97
C VAL A 436 12.11 -0.21 -8.62
N ILE A 437 13.01 -0.71 -7.78
CA ILE A 437 13.16 -0.32 -6.38
C ILE A 437 14.63 -0.02 -6.10
N GLY A 438 14.91 1.18 -5.59
CA GLY A 438 16.24 1.58 -5.14
C GLY A 438 16.86 2.73 -5.95
N VAL A 439 18.14 3.00 -5.71
CA VAL A 439 18.85 4.17 -6.25
C VAL A 439 19.29 4.00 -7.70
N HIS A 440 19.27 5.07 -8.48
CA HIS A 440 19.91 5.09 -9.80
C HIS A 440 21.45 5.11 -9.67
N PRO A 441 22.20 4.29 -10.43
CA PRO A 441 23.65 4.17 -10.24
C PRO A 441 24.48 5.44 -10.53
N LEU A 442 23.98 6.31 -11.41
CA LEU A 442 24.67 7.55 -11.81
C LEU A 442 23.94 8.83 -11.42
N VAL A 443 22.72 8.73 -10.87
CA VAL A 443 21.99 9.89 -10.34
C VAL A 443 21.83 9.63 -8.85
N GLU A 444 22.86 10.00 -8.09
CA GLU A 444 23.18 9.41 -6.78
C GLU A 444 22.09 9.57 -5.71
N ASN A 445 21.23 10.58 -5.87
CA ASN A 445 20.18 10.89 -4.93
C ASN A 445 18.77 10.71 -5.52
N LEU A 446 18.64 10.03 -6.66
CA LEU A 446 17.35 9.66 -7.26
C LEU A 446 17.05 8.18 -6.99
N TYR A 447 15.94 7.94 -6.32
CA TYR A 447 15.43 6.61 -5.97
C TYR A 447 14.17 6.30 -6.76
N PHE A 448 13.95 5.02 -7.08
CA PHE A 448 12.75 4.52 -7.73
C PHE A 448 11.92 3.67 -6.79
N ALA A 449 10.60 3.81 -6.92
CA ALA A 449 9.61 2.89 -6.40
C ALA A 449 8.42 2.89 -7.37
N THR A 450 8.53 2.12 -8.46
CA THR A 450 7.58 2.16 -9.60
C THR A 450 7.68 0.88 -10.44
N GLY A 451 6.86 0.72 -11.48
CA GLY A 451 6.92 -0.41 -12.39
C GLY A 451 6.24 -1.66 -11.83
N PHE A 452 5.27 -1.49 -10.92
CA PHE A 452 4.66 -2.60 -10.19
C PHE A 452 3.68 -3.42 -11.02
N SER A 453 3.42 -3.07 -12.29
CA SER A 453 2.69 -3.91 -13.25
C SER A 453 1.40 -4.54 -12.68
N GLY A 454 0.65 -3.78 -11.89
CA GLY A 454 -0.65 -4.18 -11.30
C GLY A 454 -0.66 -4.57 -9.83
N HIS A 455 0.49 -4.74 -9.17
CA HIS A 455 0.56 -5.23 -7.79
C HIS A 455 1.15 -4.25 -6.76
N GLY A 456 1.29 -2.97 -7.10
CA GLY A 456 1.90 -1.97 -6.21
C GLY A 456 1.09 -1.66 -4.95
N LEU A 457 -0.25 -1.76 -5.01
CA LEU A 457 -1.11 -1.44 -3.86
C LEU A 457 -0.79 -2.32 -2.64
N GLN A 458 -0.82 -3.64 -2.81
CA GLN A 458 -0.55 -4.59 -1.74
C GLN A 458 0.91 -4.56 -1.28
N GLN A 459 1.87 -4.20 -2.14
CA GLN A 459 3.29 -4.15 -1.78
C GLN A 459 3.68 -2.84 -1.08
N SER A 460 2.81 -1.83 -1.12
CA SER A 460 3.15 -0.49 -0.66
C SER A 460 3.66 -0.37 0.77
N PRO A 461 3.13 -1.09 1.80
CA PRO A 461 3.74 -1.07 3.13
C PRO A 461 5.20 -1.53 3.15
N ALA A 462 5.52 -2.65 2.49
CA ALA A 462 6.86 -3.22 2.48
C ALA A 462 7.85 -2.36 1.69
N VAL A 463 7.43 -1.87 0.51
CA VAL A 463 8.25 -0.99 -0.34
C VAL A 463 8.59 0.31 0.39
N GLY A 464 7.61 0.90 1.07
CA GLY A 464 7.83 2.12 1.84
C GLY A 464 8.92 1.96 2.91
N GLN A 465 8.88 0.84 3.64
CA GLN A 465 9.90 0.54 4.63
C GLN A 465 11.26 0.33 3.97
N ALA A 466 11.32 -0.47 2.89
CA ALA A 466 12.57 -0.79 2.21
C ALA A 466 13.26 0.47 1.65
N LEU A 467 12.50 1.40 1.07
CA LEU A 467 13.07 2.68 0.60
C LEU A 467 13.53 3.58 1.75
N ALA A 468 12.76 3.64 2.85
CA ALA A 468 13.18 4.41 4.02
C ALA A 468 14.46 3.84 4.66
N GLU A 469 14.62 2.51 4.69
CA GLU A 469 15.86 1.84 5.09
C GLU A 469 17.01 2.17 4.14
N LEU A 470 16.79 2.11 2.82
CA LEU A 470 17.83 2.42 1.87
C LEU A 470 18.29 3.89 1.95
N ILE A 471 17.37 4.84 2.10
CA ILE A 471 17.67 6.28 2.18
C ILE A 471 18.36 6.63 3.51
N ILE A 472 17.86 6.11 4.64
CA ILE A 472 18.36 6.50 5.98
C ILE A 472 19.53 5.64 6.44
N ASP A 473 19.48 4.34 6.19
CA ASP A 473 20.48 3.37 6.67
C ASP A 473 21.49 2.94 5.59
N GLY A 474 21.29 3.35 4.33
CA GLY A 474 22.16 3.02 3.20
C GLY A 474 22.05 1.58 2.69
N LYS A 475 21.13 0.77 3.24
CA LYS A 475 20.90 -0.62 2.82
C LYS A 475 19.52 -1.12 3.23
N PHE A 476 19.00 -2.09 2.48
CA PHE A 476 17.83 -2.86 2.90
C PHE A 476 18.12 -3.65 4.19
N LYS A 477 17.15 -3.72 5.11
CA LYS A 477 17.25 -4.47 6.37
C LYS A 477 16.17 -5.53 6.50
N ALA A 478 14.90 -5.17 6.31
CA ALA A 478 13.80 -6.10 6.53
C ALA A 478 13.68 -7.15 5.42
N ILE A 479 13.74 -6.71 4.16
CA ILE A 479 13.67 -7.55 2.97
C ILE A 479 14.70 -7.00 1.99
N ASP A 480 15.63 -7.82 1.52
CA ASP A 480 16.56 -7.42 0.46
C ASP A 480 15.84 -7.37 -0.88
N LEU A 481 15.65 -6.17 -1.42
CA LEU A 481 14.97 -5.92 -2.70
C LEU A 481 15.94 -5.59 -3.83
N SER A 482 17.23 -5.92 -3.68
CA SER A 482 18.27 -5.63 -4.68
C SER A 482 18.02 -6.28 -6.05
N ILE A 483 17.24 -7.38 -6.09
CA ILE A 483 16.77 -8.01 -7.32
C ILE A 483 15.96 -7.06 -8.21
N PHE A 484 15.29 -6.07 -7.61
CA PHE A 484 14.48 -5.06 -8.29
C PHE A 484 15.24 -3.75 -8.58
N SER A 485 16.57 -3.73 -8.40
CA SER A 485 17.38 -2.55 -8.67
C SER A 485 17.43 -2.21 -10.16
N PHE A 486 17.69 -0.93 -10.47
CA PHE A 486 17.84 -0.43 -11.84
C PHE A 486 19.01 -1.10 -12.60
N ASN A 487 20.08 -1.47 -11.87
CA ASN A 487 21.26 -2.14 -12.43
C ASN A 487 20.94 -3.41 -13.22
N ARG A 488 19.81 -4.07 -12.94
CA ARG A 488 19.43 -5.30 -13.64
C ARG A 488 19.21 -5.08 -15.13
N PHE A 489 18.76 -3.88 -15.53
CA PHE A 489 18.56 -3.53 -16.93
C PHE A 489 19.88 -3.49 -17.69
N PHE A 490 20.91 -2.88 -17.10
CA PHE A 490 22.25 -2.85 -17.67
C PHE A 490 22.86 -4.24 -17.80
N LYS A 491 22.62 -5.11 -16.80
CA LYS A 491 23.10 -6.49 -16.80
C LYS A 491 22.28 -7.44 -17.69
N GLY A 492 21.10 -7.02 -18.16
CA GLY A 492 20.16 -7.89 -18.86
C GLY A 492 19.51 -8.96 -17.96
N ASN A 493 19.55 -8.79 -16.64
CA ASN A 493 19.03 -9.75 -15.67
C ASN A 493 17.55 -9.47 -15.41
N LYS A 494 16.66 -10.31 -15.94
CA LYS A 494 15.21 -10.19 -15.70
C LYS A 494 14.80 -10.81 -14.37
N ALA A 495 13.92 -10.13 -13.64
CA ALA A 495 13.19 -10.67 -12.50
C ALA A 495 11.78 -11.03 -12.96
N VAL A 496 11.60 -12.21 -13.58
CA VAL A 496 10.31 -12.60 -14.17
C VAL A 496 9.50 -13.39 -13.16
N GLU A 497 8.29 -12.93 -12.90
CA GLU A 497 7.29 -13.71 -12.21
C GLU A 497 6.65 -14.75 -13.14
N ARG A 498 6.53 -15.97 -12.65
CA ARG A 498 5.88 -17.08 -13.35
C ARG A 498 4.44 -17.17 -12.83
N ASN A 499 3.45 -17.07 -13.73
CA ASN A 499 2.00 -16.96 -13.45
C ASN A 499 1.53 -15.59 -12.90
N ILE A 500 1.84 -14.50 -13.61
CA ILE A 500 1.05 -13.26 -13.52
C ILE A 500 -0.05 -13.31 -14.57
N ILE A 501 -1.25 -12.83 -14.20
CA ILE A 501 -2.39 -12.58 -15.09
C ILE A 501 -2.53 -11.07 -15.31
#